data_AF-A0AA95HU70-F1
#
_entry.id   AF-A0AA95HU70-F1
#
_cell.length_a   1.000
_cell.length_b   1.000
_cell.length_c   1.000
_cell.angle_alpha   90.00
_cell.angle_beta   90.00
_cell.angle_gamma   90.00
#
_symmetry.space_group_name_H-M   'P 1'
#
loop_
_entity.id
_entity.type
_entity.pdbx_description
1 polymer ?
#
loop_
_entity_poly.entity_id
_entity_poly.type
_entity_poly.pdbx_seq_one_letter_code
_entity_poly.pdbx_strand_id
1 'polypeptide(L)' 'MKQSPMFSGIVYILLGSLFTYFAIQNVNDTGWGFFSYLLVLLATFDFGSGIRMILFHFKLKQMDKK' A
#
# COMPACT_ATOMS: atom_id res chain seq x y z
N MET A 1 15.59 -5.42 -16.75
CA MET A 1 15.69 -5.18 -15.29
C MET A 1 14.47 -5.80 -14.63
N LYS A 2 14.57 -7.02 -14.09
CA LYS A 2 13.46 -7.67 -13.38
C LYS A 2 13.29 -6.96 -12.04
N GLN A 3 12.44 -5.93 -11.97
CA GLN A 3 12.05 -5.36 -10.69
C GLN A 3 11.47 -6.49 -9.84
N SER A 4 12.15 -6.84 -8.76
CA SER A 4 11.72 -7.91 -7.86
C SER A 4 10.30 -7.59 -7.39
N PRO A 5 9.31 -8.47 -7.63
CA PRO A 5 7.94 -8.23 -7.19
C PRO A 5 7.84 -7.91 -5.69
N MET A 6 8.77 -8.40 -4.88
CA MET A 6 8.85 -8.05 -3.46
C MET A 6 9.21 -6.59 -3.21
N PHE A 7 10.15 -6.04 -3.98
CA PHE A 7 10.64 -4.67 -3.74
C PHE A 7 9.53 -3.65 -3.98
N SER A 8 8.82 -3.75 -5.11
CA SER A 8 7.74 -2.81 -5.37
C SER A 8 6.56 -3.00 -4.41
N GLY A 9 6.28 -4.24 -3.95
CA GLY A 9 5.27 -4.49 -2.92
C GLY A 9 5.57 -3.79 -1.59
N ILE A 10 6.83 -3.79 -1.15
CA ILE A 10 7.28 -3.07 0.05
C ILE A 10 7.14 -1.55 -0.13
N VAL A 11 7.52 -1.02 -1.30
CA VAL A 11 7.38 0.41 -1.61
C VAL A 11 5.92 0.84 -1.53
N TYR A 12 4.99 0.06 -2.08
CA TYR A 12 3.55 0.35 -1.99
C TYR A 12 3.05 0.36 -0.54
N ILE A 13 3.48 -0.58 0.30
CA ILE A 13 3.10 -0.59 1.73
C ILE A 13 3.68 0.63 2.47
N LEU A 14 4.92 1.00 2.19
CA LEU A 14 5.54 2.19 2.79
C LEU A 14 4.80 3.47 2.36
N LEU A 15 4.45 3.58 1.07
CA LEU A 15 3.73 4.73 0.54
C LEU A 15 2.30 4.81 1.12
N GLY A 16 1.58 3.68 1.21
CA GLY A 16 0.27 3.63 1.84
C GLY A 16 0.30 4.01 3.32
N SER A 17 1.39 3.66 4.03
CA SER A 17 1.60 4.09 5.42
C SER A 17 1.82 5.59 5.53
N LEU A 18 2.56 6.19 4.58
CA LEU A 18 2.78 7.64 4.51
C LEU A 18 1.47 8.39 4.25
N PHE A 19 0.66 7.92 3.30
CA PHE A 19 -0.66 8.52 3.04
C PHE A 19 -1.61 8.40 4.23
N THR A 20 -1.52 7.29 4.98
CA THR A 20 -2.30 7.11 6.21
C THR A 20 -1.86 8.12 7.29
N TYR A 21 -0.55 8.34 7.45
CA TYR A 21 -0.04 9.36 8.36
C TYR A 21 -0.56 10.76 7.98
N PHE A 22 -0.51 11.13 6.70
CA PHE A 22 -1.06 12.40 6.23
C PHE A 22 -2.58 12.50 6.42
N ALA A 23 -3.32 11.41 6.22
CA ALA A 23 -4.76 11.39 6.48
C ALA A 23 -5.06 11.67 7.95
N ILE A 24 -4.32 11.03 8.88
CA ILE A 24 -4.49 11.24 10.32
C ILE A 24 -4.19 12.69 10.71
N GLN A 25 -3.08 13.25 10.22
CA GLN A 25 -2.73 14.65 10.47
C GLN A 25 -3.82 15.59 9.94
N ASN A 26 -4.28 15.36 8.70
CA ASN A 26 -5.31 16.19 8.09
C ASN A 26 -6.65 16.11 8.84
N VAL A 27 -7.04 14.94 9.34
CA VAL A 27 -8.25 14.77 10.17
C VAL A 27 -8.11 15.46 11.53
N ASN A 28 -6.93 15.43 12.14
CA ASN A 28 -6.69 16.15 13.40
C ASN A 28 -6.77 17.67 13.21
N ASP A 29 -6.22 18.19 12.11
CA ASP A 29 -6.14 19.64 11.88
C ASP A 29 -7.46 20.22 11.35
N THR A 30 -8.13 19.52 10.44
CA THR A 30 -9.29 20.04 9.69
C THR A 30 -10.57 19.23 9.87
N GLY A 31 -10.52 18.11 10.60
CA GLY A 31 -11.61 17.16 10.69
C GLY A 31 -11.75 16.30 9.44
N TRP A 32 -12.86 15.56 9.34
CA TRP A 32 -13.15 14.73 8.17
C TRP A 32 -13.60 15.58 6.99
N GLY A 33 -12.67 15.84 6.07
CA GLY A 33 -12.93 16.58 4.83
C GLY A 33 -12.70 15.75 3.58
N PHE A 34 -12.96 16.35 2.41
CA PHE A 34 -12.71 15.73 1.11
C PHE A 34 -11.28 15.19 0.97
N PHE A 35 -10.28 15.98 1.41
CA PHE A 35 -8.87 15.58 1.35
C PHE A 35 -8.56 14.38 2.26
N SER A 36 -9.17 14.29 3.44
CA SER A 36 -8.99 13.15 4.33
C SER A 36 -9.47 11.86 3.67
N TYR A 37 -10.65 11.88 3.05
CA TYR A 37 -11.18 10.74 2.30
C TYR A 37 -10.33 10.41 1.07
N LEU A 38 -9.82 11.41 0.36
CA LEU A 38 -8.92 11.22 -0.77
C LEU A 38 -7.64 10.51 -0.34
N LEU A 39 -7.02 10.94 0.77
CA LEU A 39 -5.80 10.34 1.31
C LEU A 39 -6.03 8.89 1.76
N VAL A 40 -7.15 8.61 2.43
CA VAL A 40 -7.54 7.25 2.83
C VAL A 40 -7.77 6.35 1.60
N LEU A 41 -8.41 6.87 0.55
CA LEU A 41 -8.63 6.15 -0.69
C LEU A 41 -7.31 5.81 -1.39
N LEU A 42 -6.38 6.77 -1.49
CA LEU A 42 -5.05 6.55 -2.05
C LEU A 42 -4.28 5.50 -1.22
N ALA A 43 -4.25 5.64 0.10
CA ALA A 43 -3.63 4.67 0.99
C ALA A 43 -4.19 3.25 0.77
N THR A 44 -5.50 3.13 0.60
CA THR A 44 -6.17 1.84 0.35
C THR A 44 -5.71 1.20 -0.96
N PHE A 45 -5.57 1.99 -2.04
CA PHE A 45 -5.06 1.49 -3.32
C PHE A 45 -3.60 1.02 -3.21
N ASP A 46 -2.77 1.77 -2.49
CA ASP A 46 -1.37 1.42 -2.27
C ASP A 46 -1.24 0.14 -1.43
N PHE A 47 -1.96 0.04 -0.30
CA PHE A 47 -1.97 -1.18 0.50
C PHE A 47 -2.51 -2.39 -0.27
N GLY A 48 -3.60 -2.23 -1.02
CA GLY A 48 -4.18 -3.30 -1.84
C GLY A 48 -3.19 -3.80 -2.90
N SER A 49 -2.47 -2.89 -3.55
CA SER A 49 -1.43 -3.23 -4.54
C SER A 49 -0.23 -3.90 -3.88
N GLY A 50 0.25 -3.37 -2.75
CA GLY A 50 1.35 -3.94 -1.98
C GLY A 50 1.06 -5.34 -1.46
N ILE A 51 -0.11 -5.56 -0.85
CA ILE A 51 -0.57 -6.87 -0.38
C ILE A 51 -0.67 -7.86 -1.54
N ARG A 52 -1.28 -7.46 -2.67
CA ARG A 52 -1.39 -8.33 -3.85
C ARG A 52 -0.02 -8.79 -4.35
N MET A 53 0.96 -7.91 -4.36
CA MET A 53 2.31 -8.20 -4.83
C MET A 53 3.07 -9.14 -3.89
N ILE A 54 2.89 -8.96 -2.58
CA ILE A 54 3.43 -9.88 -1.55
C ILE A 54 2.76 -11.26 -1.66
N LEU A 55 1.43 -11.32 -1.79
CA LEU A 55 0.70 -12.58 -2.00
C LEU A 55 1.13 -13.30 -3.27
N PHE A 56 1.39 -12.55 -4.35
CA PHE A 56 1.91 -13.11 -5.60
C PHE A 56 3.29 -13.73 -5.41
N HIS A 57 4.18 -13.09 -4.63
CA HIS A 57 5.47 -13.68 -4.28
C HIS A 57 5.32 -15.00 -3.50
N PHE A 58 4.43 -15.06 -2.52
CA PHE A 58 4.17 -16.30 -1.78
C PHE A 58 3.56 -17.40 -2.66
N LYS A 59 2.64 -17.06 -3.57
CA LYS A 59 2.07 -18.02 -4.55
C LYS A 59 3.13 -18.59 -5.48
N LEU A 60 4.00 -17.74 -6.04
CA LEU A 60 5.11 -18.19 -6.89
C LEU A 60 6.02 -19.17 -6.15
N LYS A 61 6.36 -18.86 -4.89
CA LYS A 61 7.21 -19.73 -4.05
C LYS A 61 6.55 -21.07 -3.69
N GLN A 62 5.21 -21.14 -3.66
CA GLN A 62 4.48 -22.40 -3.49
C GLN A 62 4.43 -23.23 -4.77
N MET A 63 4.39 -22.59 -5.94
CA MET A 63 4.40 -23.29 -7.24
C MET A 63 5.77 -23.88 -7.58
N ASP A 64 6.87 -23.21 -7.22
CA ASP A 64 8.24 -23.74 -7.40
C ASP A 64 8.56 -24.95 -6.48
N LYS A 65 7.71 -25.23 -5.49
CA LYS A 65 7.86 -26.38 -4.56
C LYS A 65 7.09 -27.64 -4.99
N LYS A 66 6.38 -27.60 -6.12
CA LYS A 66 5.57 -28.73 -6.63
C LYS A 66 6.20 -29.31 -7.88
#